data_AF-A0A964FDW9-F1
#
_entry.id   AF-A0A964FDW9-F1
#
_cell.length_a   1.000
_cell.length_b   1.000
_cell.length_c   1.000
_cell.angle_alpha   90.00
_cell.angle_beta   90.00
_cell.angle_gamma   90.00
#
_symmetry.space_group_name_H-M   'P 1'
#
loop_
_entity.id
_entity.type
_entity.pdbx_description
1 polymer ?
#
loop_
_entity_poly.entity_id
_entity_poly.type
_entity_poly.pdbx_seq_one_letter_code
_entity_poly.pdbx_strand_id
1 'polypeptide(L)' 'MKIKALIGIEDYSLMVCHCSGNLYHFSIMNQENILHNFEGIYPSVENAIARGKAVVNTLKHRTQNTFDHTK' A
#
# COMPACT_ATOMS: atom_id res chain seq x y z
N MET A 1 -14.86 4.22 -9.56
CA MET A 1 -13.81 4.13 -8.54
C MET A 1 -13.24 5.53 -8.33
N LYS A 2 -13.19 6.04 -7.08
CA LYS A 2 -12.69 7.40 -6.78
C LYS A 2 -11.55 7.31 -5.77
N ILE A 3 -10.44 8.02 -6.01
CA ILE A 3 -9.36 8.12 -5.02
C ILE A 3 -9.87 8.92 -3.82
N LYS A 4 -9.68 8.39 -2.62
CA LYS A 4 -10.07 9.00 -1.34
C LYS A 4 -8.87 9.46 -0.52
N ALA A 5 -7.75 8.77 -0.66
CA ALA A 5 -6.50 9.18 -0.04
C ALA A 5 -5.32 8.83 -0.96
N LEU A 6 -4.32 9.70 -0.98
CA LEU A 6 -3.00 9.48 -1.56
C LEU A 6 -1.99 9.84 -0.47
N ILE A 7 -1.22 8.86 -0.03
CA ILE A 7 -0.33 9.02 1.13
C ILE A 7 1.07 8.60 0.70
N GLY A 8 2.03 9.54 0.77
CA GLY A 8 3.44 9.24 0.62
C GLY A 8 3.99 8.54 1.86
N ILE A 9 4.71 7.44 1.67
CA ILE A 9 5.35 6.64 2.71
C ILE A 9 6.74 6.24 2.20
N GLU A 10 7.74 7.10 2.43
CA GLU A 10 9.11 6.95 1.90
C GLU A 10 9.10 6.71 0.38
N ASP A 11 9.62 5.56 -0.09
CA ASP A 11 9.74 5.20 -1.50
C ASP A 11 8.45 4.63 -2.10
N TYR A 12 7.33 4.72 -1.35
CA TYR A 12 6.04 4.19 -1.75
C TYR A 12 4.94 5.24 -1.67
N SER A 13 3.99 5.16 -2.59
CA SER A 13 2.73 5.90 -2.56
C SER A 13 1.58 4.93 -2.32
N LEU A 14 0.85 5.13 -1.23
CA LEU A 14 -0.38 4.39 -0.92
C LEU A 14 -1.59 5.15 -1.47
N MET A 15 -2.29 4.53 -2.42
CA MET A 15 -3.55 5.01 -2.97
C MET A 15 -4.70 4.23 -2.38
N VAL A 16 -5.65 4.92 -1.74
CA VAL A 16 -6.90 4.32 -1.26
C VAL A 16 -8.05 4.77 -2.16
N CYS A 17 -8.76 3.80 -2.70
CA CYS A 17 -9.82 3.98 -3.66
C CYS A 17 -11.15 3.51 -3.08
N HIS A 18 -12.18 4.31 -3.28
CA HIS A 18 -13.57 3.92 -3.02
C HIS A 18 -14.12 3.14 -4.22
N CYS A 19 -14.66 1.96 -3.92
CA CYS A 19 -15.24 1.05 -4.90
C CYS A 19 -16.76 1.28 -5.01
N SER A 20 -17.51 0.88 -3.99
CA SER A 20 -18.97 0.98 -3.90
C SER A 20 -19.41 0.96 -2.43
N GLY A 21 -20.52 1.60 -2.07
CA GLY A 21 -21.01 1.63 -0.68
C GLY A 21 -19.94 2.14 0.31
N ASN A 22 -19.62 1.34 1.33
CA ASN A 22 -18.51 1.62 2.26
C ASN A 22 -17.30 0.71 1.99
N LEU A 23 -17.11 0.27 0.74
CA LEU A 23 -16.04 -0.63 0.36
C LEU A 23 -14.88 0.16 -0.24
N TYR A 24 -13.70 -0.05 0.35
CA TYR A 24 -12.45 0.61 -0.02
C TYR A 24 -11.39 -0.41 -0.37
N HIS A 25 -10.58 -0.10 -1.36
CA HIS A 25 -9.43 -0.88 -1.79
C HIS A 25 -8.18 0.00 -1.69
N PHE A 26 -7.00 -0.61 -1.66
CA PHE A 26 -5.77 0.16 -1.80
C PHE A 26 -4.80 -0.49 -2.79
N SER A 27 -4.01 0.38 -3.41
CA SER A 27 -2.87 0.02 -4.24
C SER A 27 -1.64 0.74 -3.72
N ILE A 28 -0.47 0.16 -3.91
CA ILE A 28 0.81 0.75 -3.54
C ILE A 28 1.65 0.91 -4.80
N MET A 29 2.18 2.10 -5.03
CA MET A 29 3.11 2.38 -6.13
C MET A 29 4.50 2.60 -5.57
N ASN A 30 5.54 2.02 -6.16
CA ASN A 30 6.93 2.30 -5.80
C ASN A 30 7.51 3.46 -6.62
N GLN A 31 8.76 3.86 -6.35
CA GLN A 31 9.46 4.92 -7.11
C GLN A 31 9.70 4.61 -8.60
N GLU A 32 9.67 3.33 -8.98
CA GLU A 32 9.78 2.90 -10.38
C GLU A 32 8.43 2.96 -11.11
N ASN A 33 7.41 3.56 -10.49
CA ASN A 33 6.03 3.64 -10.97
C ASN A 33 5.36 2.27 -11.15
N ILE A 34 5.86 1.23 -10.48
CA ILE A 34 5.25 -0.10 -10.47
C ILE A 34 4.09 -0.09 -9.49
N LEU A 35 2.90 -0.41 -10.00
CA LEU A 35 1.68 -0.50 -9.21
C LEU A 35 1.46 -1.92 -8.68
N HIS A 36 1.39 -2.05 -7.36
CA HIS A 36 1.03 -3.27 -6.66
C HIS A 36 -0.42 -3.17 -6.18
N ASN A 37 -1.27 -4.04 -6.70
CA ASN A 37 -2.65 -4.18 -6.25
C ASN A 37 -2.76 -5.30 -5.23
N PHE A 38 -3.55 -5.09 -4.17
CA PHE A 38 -3.69 -6.06 -3.09
C PHE A 38 -5.13 -6.56 -3.01
N GLU A 39 -5.33 -7.87 -3.02
CA GLU A 39 -6.66 -8.45 -2.84
C GLU A 39 -7.18 -8.13 -1.43
N GLY A 40 -8.05 -7.13 -1.35
CA GLY A 40 -8.54 -6.61 -0.09
C GLY A 40 -9.63 -5.57 -0.32
N ILE A 41 -10.75 -5.77 0.38
CA ILE A 41 -11.85 -4.81 0.46
C ILE A 41 -12.08 -4.50 1.93
N TYR A 42 -12.06 -3.21 2.27
CA TYR A 42 -12.11 -2.70 3.63
C TYR A 42 -13.38 -1.88 3.86
N PRO A 43 -13.96 -1.94 5.06
CA PRO A 43 -15.25 -1.28 5.34
C PRO A 43 -15.12 0.23 5.64
N SER A 44 -13.89 0.77 5.67
CA SER A 44 -13.64 2.19 5.86
C SER A 44 -12.32 2.62 5.21
N VAL A 45 -12.16 3.92 5.00
CA VAL A 45 -10.91 4.51 4.49
C VAL A 45 -9.77 4.26 5.48
N GLU A 46 -10.02 4.43 6.77
CA GLU A 46 -9.03 4.27 7.84
C GLU A 46 -8.50 2.84 7.89
N ASN A 47 -9.38 1.85 7.73
CA ASN A 47 -8.99 0.44 7.69
C ASN A 47 -8.12 0.13 6.47
N ALA A 48 -8.48 0.66 5.29
CA ALA A 48 -7.68 0.52 4.08
C ALA A 48 -6.29 1.19 4.23
N ILE A 49 -6.25 2.39 4.83
CA ILE A 49 -4.98 3.10 5.12
C ILE A 49 -4.11 2.29 6.09
N ALA A 50 -4.68 1.82 7.20
CA ALA A 50 -3.93 1.08 8.22
C ALA A 50 -3.34 -0.20 7.64
N ARG A 51 -4.11 -0.94 6.83
CA ARG A 51 -3.63 -2.14 6.14
C ARG A 51 -2.58 -1.83 5.08
N GLY A 52 -2.77 -0.79 4.28
CA GLY A 52 -1.78 -0.34 3.31
C GLY A 52 -0.44 0.05 3.94
N LYS A 53 -0.47 0.79 5.05
CA LYS A 53 0.73 1.13 5.83
C LYS A 53 1.45 -0.11 6.37
N ALA A 54 0.71 -1.09 6.88
CA ALA A 54 1.29 -2.34 7.36
C ALA A 54 2.00 -3.11 6.23
N VAL A 55 1.39 -3.17 5.05
CA VAL A 55 2.01 -3.80 3.87
C VAL A 55 3.28 -3.07 3.44
N VAL A 56 3.25 -1.74 3.33
CA VAL A 56 4.45 -0.95 3.01
C VAL A 56 5.56 -1.23 4.02
N ASN A 57 5.24 -1.27 5.31
CA ASN A 57 6.23 -1.62 6.34
C ASN A 57 6.80 -3.03 6.10
N THR A 58 5.98 -4.04 5.81
CA THR A 58 6.48 -5.39 5.49
C THR A 58 7.37 -5.41 4.26
N LEU A 59 7.03 -4.65 3.20
CA LEU A 59 7.84 -4.56 1.99
C LEU A 59 9.24 -4.01 2.29
N LYS A 60 9.34 -2.93 3.09
CA LYS A 60 10.63 -2.35 3.52
C LYS A 60 11.53 -3.36 4.22
N HIS A 61 10.98 -4.09 5.19
CA HIS A 61 11.77 -5.09 5.94
C HIS A 61 12.27 -6.23 5.05
N ARG A 62 11.53 -6.58 3.98
CA ARG A 62 11.98 -7.59 3.00
C ARG A 62 13.11 -7.07 2.11
N THR A 63 13.07 -5.80 1.71
CA THR A 63 14.13 -5.20 0.87
C THR A 63 15.43 -4.98 1.65
N GLN A 64 15.33 -4.72 2.96
CA GLN A 64 16.51 -4.59 3.83
C GLN A 64 17.22 -5.93 4.08
N ASN A 65 16.47 -7.03 4.27
CA ASN A 65 17.06 -8.34 4.55
C ASN A 65 17.76 -9.01 3.34
N THR A 66 17.58 -8.52 2.12
CA THR A 66 18.25 -9.07 0.93
C THR A 66 19.70 -8.59 0.73
N PHE A 67 20.20 -7.66 1.55
CA PHE A 67 21.59 -7.17 1.46
C PHE A 67 22.55 -7.80 2.49
N ASP A 68 22.08 -8.64 3.42
CA ASP A 68 22.90 -9.17 4.52
C ASP A 68 23.50 -10.57 4.31
N HIS A 69 23.39 -11.17 3.11
CA HIS A 69 23.89 -12.53 2.84
C HIS A 69 24.87 -12.63 1.67
N THR A 70 25.90 -11.78 1.67
CA THR A 70 27.18 -12.08 1.00
C THR A 70 28.35 -11.62 1.85
N LYS A 71 28.86 -12.53 2.68
CA LYS A 71 30.19 -12.47 3.27
C LYS A 71 30.85 -13.83 3.14
#